data_AF-A0A832FSV1-F1
#
_entry.id   AF-A0A832FSV1-F1
#
_cell.length_a   1.000
_cell.length_b   1.000
_cell.length_c   1.000
_cell.angle_alpha   90.00
_cell.angle_beta   90.00
_cell.angle_gamma   90.00
#
_symmetry.space_group_name_H-M   'P 1'
#
loop_
_entity.id
_entity.type
_entity.pdbx_description
1 polymer ?
#
loop_
_entity_poly.entity_id
_entity_poly.type
_entity_poly.pdbx_seq_one_letter_code
_entity_poly.pdbx_strand_id
1 'polypeptide(L)'
;MARAATETQPPRERNPDMLAEFSIYPLHAEHMSRHIARVIETLEQTGLPYHLGPMSTSVEGDWDQVMEAIRRCHQLLASDHDRVVTMITIDDRKHQPHHLAEMISSVEQQLGRLARH
;
A
#
# COMPACT_ATOMS: atom_id res chain seq x y z
N MET A 1 -23.78 3.43 -44.72
CA MET A 1 -22.52 3.10 -44.03
C MET A 1 -22.72 3.43 -42.56
N ALA A 2 -23.27 2.47 -41.79
CA ALA A 2 -23.65 2.65 -40.39
C ALA A 2 -22.40 2.62 -39.50
N ARG A 3 -22.25 3.63 -38.62
CA ARG A 3 -21.19 3.69 -37.61
C ARG A 3 -21.49 2.66 -36.54
N ALA A 4 -20.53 1.77 -36.29
CA ALA A 4 -20.59 0.78 -35.23
C ALA A 4 -20.78 1.49 -33.87
N ALA A 5 -21.81 1.10 -33.14
CA ALA A 5 -22.03 1.50 -31.77
C ALA A 5 -20.89 0.96 -30.91
N THR A 6 -20.20 1.85 -30.19
CA THR A 6 -19.23 1.49 -29.17
C THR A 6 -19.98 0.77 -28.06
N GLU A 7 -19.85 -0.56 -28.01
CA GLU A 7 -20.37 -1.36 -26.90
C GLU A 7 -19.75 -0.85 -25.60
N THR A 8 -20.61 -0.28 -24.75
CA THR A 8 -20.21 0.19 -23.43
C THR A 8 -20.07 -1.04 -22.56
N GLN A 9 -18.83 -1.43 -22.28
CA GLN A 9 -18.49 -2.51 -21.36
C GLN A 9 -19.27 -2.30 -20.04
N PRO A 10 -19.94 -3.33 -19.49
CA PRO A 10 -20.63 -3.20 -18.20
C PRO A 10 -19.66 -2.69 -17.12
N PRO A 11 -20.13 -1.90 -16.14
CA PRO A 11 -19.28 -1.40 -15.07
C PRO A 11 -18.62 -2.60 -14.38
N ARG A 12 -17.28 -2.64 -14.42
CA ARG A 12 -16.51 -3.70 -13.75
C ARG A 12 -16.91 -3.72 -12.28
N GLU A 13 -17.19 -4.93 -11.79
CA GLU A 13 -17.51 -5.21 -10.40
C GLU A 13 -16.42 -4.59 -9.50
N ARG A 14 -16.86 -3.95 -8.43
CA ARG A 14 -16.05 -3.07 -7.59
C ARG A 14 -14.87 -3.87 -7.01
N ASN A 15 -13.65 -3.60 -7.47
CA ASN A 15 -12.44 -3.89 -6.70
C ASN A 15 -12.05 -2.55 -6.05
N PRO A 16 -12.51 -2.26 -4.81
CA PRO A 16 -12.20 -1.02 -4.13
C PRO A 16 -10.77 -1.11 -3.58
N ASP A 17 -9.81 -1.18 -4.48
CA ASP A 17 -8.41 -1.24 -4.12
C ASP A 17 -7.97 0.19 -3.79
N MET A 18 -7.75 0.44 -2.50
CA MET A 18 -7.13 1.66 -2.03
C MET A 18 -5.63 1.44 -1.87
N LEU A 19 -4.88 2.54 -1.95
CA LEU A 19 -3.47 2.53 -1.61
C LEU A 19 -3.29 3.20 -0.25
N ALA A 20 -2.58 2.53 0.66
CA ALA A 20 -2.13 3.14 1.89
C ALA A 20 -0.61 3.14 1.97
N GLU A 21 -0.03 4.27 2.33
CA GLU A 21 1.34 4.38 2.76
C GLU A 21 1.36 4.49 4.27
N PHE A 22 2.14 3.65 4.94
CA PHE A 22 2.27 3.70 6.39
C PHE A 22 3.72 3.64 6.85
N SER A 23 3.99 4.26 7.99
CA SER A 23 5.22 4.07 8.76
C SER A 23 4.86 3.76 10.21
N ILE A 24 5.51 2.75 10.77
CA ILE A 24 5.27 2.25 12.13
C ILE A 24 6.62 2.09 12.81
N TYR A 25 6.79 2.72 13.97
CA TYR A 25 8.00 2.61 14.73
C TYR A 25 7.75 2.80 16.23
N PRO A 26 8.50 2.09 17.09
CA PRO A 26 8.51 2.35 18.52
C PRO A 26 9.36 3.59 18.82
N LEU A 27 9.01 4.33 19.87
CA LEU A 27 9.88 5.41 20.36
C LEU A 27 10.97 4.85 21.27
N HIS A 28 12.15 5.47 21.21
CA HIS A 28 13.34 5.13 22.02
C HIS A 28 13.95 3.73 21.78
N ALA A 29 13.72 3.11 20.61
CA ALA A 29 14.38 1.85 20.26
C ALA A 29 15.76 2.07 19.63
N GLU A 30 16.75 1.28 20.06
CA GLU A 30 18.14 1.38 19.57
C GLU A 30 18.34 0.75 18.18
N HIS A 31 17.59 -0.31 17.84
CA HIS A 31 17.78 -1.08 16.61
C HIS A 31 16.51 -1.12 15.76
N MET A 32 16.26 -0.05 15.01
CA MET A 32 15.04 0.10 14.21
C MET A 32 14.86 -1.03 13.17
N SER A 33 15.93 -1.44 12.49
CA SER A 33 15.88 -2.46 11.44
C SER A 33 15.30 -3.79 11.91
N ARG A 34 15.55 -4.20 13.16
CA ARG A 34 15.00 -5.44 13.74
C ARG A 34 13.49 -5.37 13.91
N HIS A 35 12.97 -4.21 14.30
CA HIS A 35 11.53 -4.00 14.47
C HIS A 35 10.83 -3.93 13.11
N ILE A 36 11.42 -3.22 12.15
CA ILE A 36 10.88 -3.14 10.80
C ILE A 36 10.87 -4.51 10.11
N ALA A 37 11.91 -5.33 10.26
CA ALA A 37 11.91 -6.69 9.71
C ALA A 37 10.70 -7.53 10.17
N ARG A 38 10.37 -7.50 11.48
CA ARG A 38 9.20 -8.20 12.04
C ARG A 38 7.87 -7.63 11.53
N VAL A 39 7.80 -6.32 11.36
CA VAL A 39 6.63 -5.66 10.74
C VAL A 39 6.43 -6.15 9.32
N ILE A 40 7.51 -6.27 8.53
CA ILE A 40 7.43 -6.76 7.15
C ILE A 40 7.06 -8.24 7.10
N GLU A 41 7.63 -9.10 7.94
CA GLU A 41 7.21 -10.50 8.06
C GLU A 41 5.71 -10.63 8.40
N THR A 42 5.19 -9.75 9.25
CA THR A 42 3.76 -9.71 9.61
C THR A 42 2.91 -9.24 8.44
N LEU A 43 3.39 -8.27 7.67
CA LEU A 43 2.71 -7.78 6.48
C LEU A 43 2.69 -8.86 5.37
N GLU A 44 3.79 -9.57 5.15
CA GLU A 44 3.89 -10.67 4.17
C GLU A 44 2.84 -11.76 4.42
N GLN A 45 2.55 -12.08 5.68
CA GLN A 45 1.52 -13.06 6.07
C GLN A 45 0.10 -12.66 5.66
N THR A 46 -0.15 -11.39 5.36
CA THR A 46 -1.46 -10.92 4.88
C THR A 46 -1.74 -11.29 3.43
N GLY A 47 -0.68 -11.55 2.65
CA GLY A 47 -0.78 -11.78 1.20
C GLY A 47 -1.11 -10.52 0.38
N LEU A 48 -1.18 -9.35 1.02
CA LEU A 48 -1.45 -8.09 0.31
C LEU A 48 -0.21 -7.64 -0.48
N PRO A 49 -0.39 -7.09 -1.70
CA PRO A 49 0.69 -6.43 -2.41
C PRO A 49 1.23 -5.26 -1.59
N TYR A 50 2.55 -5.19 -1.44
CA TYR A 50 3.21 -4.07 -0.77
C TYR A 50 4.53 -3.71 -1.44
N HIS A 51 5.03 -2.52 -1.12
CA HIS A 51 6.35 -2.05 -1.51
C HIS A 51 7.02 -1.42 -0.29
N LEU A 52 8.17 -1.97 0.12
CA LEU A 52 8.99 -1.42 1.18
C LEU A 52 9.89 -0.30 0.63
N GLY A 53 9.62 0.93 1.07
CA GLY A 53 10.49 2.08 0.84
C GLY A 53 11.43 2.35 2.02
N PRO A 54 12.36 3.31 1.88
CA PRO A 54 13.33 3.65 2.93
C PRO A 54 12.69 4.31 4.17
N MET A 55 11.53 4.97 4.01
CA MET A 55 10.88 5.73 5.09
C MET A 55 9.50 5.19 5.48
N SER A 56 8.87 4.43 4.58
CA SER A 56 7.48 4.02 4.64
C SER A 56 7.28 2.74 3.85
N THR A 57 6.16 2.08 4.08
CA THR A 57 5.70 0.92 3.32
C THR A 57 4.37 1.25 2.68
N SER A 58 4.27 1.03 1.37
CA SER A 58 3.01 1.16 0.66
C SER A 58 2.34 -0.20 0.57
N VAL A 59 1.04 -0.29 0.81
CA VAL A 59 0.22 -1.51 0.77
C VAL A 59 -1.06 -1.24 -0.01
N GLU A 60 -1.48 -2.23 -0.78
CA GLU A 60 -2.65 -2.18 -1.65
C GLU A 60 -3.68 -3.23 -1.21
N GLY A 61 -4.96 -2.86 -1.23
CA GLY A 61 -6.06 -3.77 -0.93
C GLY A 61 -7.34 -3.01 -0.59
N ASP A 62 -8.37 -3.73 -0.16
CA ASP A 62 -9.58 -3.07 0.33
C ASP A 62 -9.36 -2.41 1.70
N TRP A 63 -10.31 -1.55 2.09
CA TRP A 63 -10.24 -0.81 3.35
C TRP A 63 -10.00 -1.72 4.56
N ASP A 64 -10.77 -2.77 4.69
CA ASP A 64 -10.74 -3.64 5.87
C ASP A 64 -9.46 -4.48 5.90
N GLN A 65 -9.04 -5.00 4.76
CA GLN A 65 -7.80 -5.76 4.61
C GLN A 65 -6.57 -4.94 5.00
N VAL A 66 -6.44 -3.73 4.45
CA VAL A 66 -5.29 -2.86 4.70
C VAL A 66 -5.28 -2.37 6.14
N MET A 67 -6.43 -1.96 6.69
CA MET A 67 -6.51 -1.52 8.08
C MET A 67 -6.23 -2.66 9.06
N GLU A 68 -6.68 -3.88 8.75
CA GLU A 68 -6.35 -5.09 9.49
C GLU A 68 -4.84 -5.35 9.48
N ALA A 69 -4.20 -5.26 8.32
CA ALA A 69 -2.76 -5.45 8.17
C ALA A 69 -1.96 -4.43 8.99
N ILE A 70 -2.28 -3.13 8.86
CA ILE A 70 -1.63 -2.05 9.61
C ILE A 70 -1.86 -2.23 11.11
N ARG A 71 -3.07 -2.63 11.52
CA ARG A 71 -3.39 -2.90 12.94
C ARG A 71 -2.52 -4.03 13.50
N ARG A 72 -2.36 -5.15 12.77
CA ARG A 72 -1.49 -6.25 13.20
C ARG A 72 -0.05 -5.80 13.37
N CYS A 73 0.47 -5.02 12.44
CA CYS A 73 1.81 -4.43 12.52
C CYS A 73 1.97 -3.50 13.73
N HIS A 74 0.98 -2.66 14.02
CA HIS A 74 0.99 -1.79 15.19
C HIS A 74 0.98 -2.61 16.48
N GLN A 75 0.07 -3.59 16.58
CA GLN A 75 -0.08 -4.43 17.77
C GLN A 75 1.18 -5.26 18.07
N LEU A 76 1.85 -5.76 17.02
CA LEU A 76 3.13 -6.47 17.14
C LEU A 76 4.20 -5.64 17.84
N LEU A 77 4.28 -4.35 17.55
CA LEU A 77 5.25 -3.48 18.23
C LEU A 77 4.72 -3.03 19.59
N ALA A 78 3.42 -2.78 19.71
CA ALA A 78 2.82 -2.34 20.97
C ALA A 78 2.85 -3.42 22.06
N SER A 79 3.02 -4.70 21.71
CA SER A 79 3.24 -5.76 22.71
C SER A 79 4.61 -5.67 23.39
N ASP A 80 5.58 -5.05 22.73
CA ASP A 80 6.98 -5.05 23.15
C ASP A 80 7.47 -3.68 23.60
N HIS A 81 6.70 -2.62 23.34
CA HIS A 81 7.10 -1.22 23.54
C HIS A 81 5.98 -0.39 24.16
N ASP A 82 6.35 0.49 25.10
CA ASP A 82 5.41 1.38 25.81
C ASP A 82 4.74 2.41 24.89
N ARG A 83 5.38 2.77 23.79
CA ARG A 83 4.87 3.77 22.84
C ARG A 83 5.26 3.47 21.40
N VAL A 84 4.25 3.29 20.56
CA VAL A 84 4.38 3.10 19.11
C VAL A 84 3.70 4.27 18.40
N VAL A 85 4.36 4.80 17.39
CA VAL A 85 3.80 5.80 16.49
C VAL A 85 3.51 5.13 15.16
N THR A 86 2.31 5.40 14.65
CA THR A 86 1.86 4.93 13.34
C THR A 86 1.35 6.13 12.56
N MET A 87 1.91 6.34 11.39
CA MET A 87 1.46 7.34 10.42
C MET A 87 0.89 6.59 9.24
N ILE A 88 -0.28 7.02 8.75
CA ILE A 88 -0.97 6.40 7.63
C ILE A 88 -1.47 7.52 6.71
N THR A 89 -1.15 7.40 5.43
CA THR A 89 -1.70 8.21 4.34
C THR A 89 -2.47 7.27 3.42
N ILE A 90 -3.68 7.66 3.00
CA ILE A 90 -4.56 6.81 2.19
C ILE A 90 -4.98 7.58 0.94
N ASP A 91 -4.84 6.93 -0.22
CA ASP A 91 -5.42 7.35 -1.49
C ASP A 91 -6.57 6.38 -1.85
N ASP A 92 -7.80 6.82 -1.60
CA ASP A 92 -9.04 6.09 -1.91
C ASP A 92 -9.76 6.75 -3.10
N ARG A 93 -9.76 6.06 -4.24
CA ARG A 93 -10.34 6.55 -5.50
C ARG A 93 -11.53 5.70 -5.93
N LYS A 94 -12.70 6.31 -6.02
CA LYS A 94 -13.97 5.62 -6.36
C LYS A 94 -14.07 5.06 -7.78
N HIS A 95 -13.33 5.61 -8.75
CA HIS A 95 -13.58 5.36 -10.18
C HIS A 95 -12.36 4.85 -10.96
N GLN A 96 -11.18 4.87 -10.36
CA GLN A 96 -9.93 4.43 -10.97
C GLN A 96 -9.00 3.91 -9.86
N PRO A 97 -8.99 2.60 -9.56
CA PRO A 97 -7.96 2.05 -8.71
C PRO A 97 -6.62 2.26 -9.41
N HIS A 98 -5.63 2.79 -8.68
CA HIS A 98 -4.25 2.76 -9.14
C HIS A 98 -3.54 1.67 -8.38
N HIS A 99 -3.08 0.68 -9.12
CA HIS A 99 -2.24 -0.36 -8.56
C HIS A 99 -0.83 0.19 -8.35
N LEU A 100 -0.11 -0.31 -7.34
CA LEU A 100 1.27 0.07 -7.02
C LEU A 100 2.17 0.11 -8.26
N ALA A 101 2.07 -0.94 -9.10
CA ALA A 101 2.86 -1.07 -10.32
C ALA A 101 2.50 -0.04 -11.41
N GLU A 102 1.24 0.38 -11.47
CA GLU A 102 0.76 1.31 -12.50
C GLU A 102 1.25 2.73 -12.27
N MET A 103 1.37 3.17 -11.00
CA MET A 103 1.88 4.50 -10.69
C MET A 103 3.33 4.67 -11.16
N ILE A 104 4.17 3.68 -10.89
CA ILE A 104 5.57 3.67 -11.34
C ILE A 104 5.60 3.64 -12.87
N SER A 105 4.85 2.73 -13.49
CA SER A 105 4.78 2.61 -14.96
C SER A 105 4.33 3.92 -15.63
N SER A 106 3.33 4.59 -15.06
CA SER A 106 2.83 5.87 -15.56
C SER A 106 3.90 6.95 -15.50
N VAL A 107 4.67 7.02 -14.41
CA VAL A 107 5.79 7.97 -14.30
C VAL A 107 6.87 7.64 -15.34
N GLU A 108 7.25 6.38 -15.49
CA GLU A 108 8.27 5.94 -16.46
C GLU A 108 7.87 6.22 -17.91
N GLN A 109 6.59 6.05 -18.24
CA GLN A 109 6.03 6.42 -19.55
C GLN A 109 6.16 7.92 -19.82
N GLN A 110 5.84 8.77 -18.83
CA GLN A 110 5.99 10.22 -18.97
C GLN A 110 7.46 10.66 -19.04
N LEU A 111 8.35 9.94 -18.34
CA LEU A 111 9.79 10.19 -18.38
C LEU A 111 10.44 9.72 -19.70
N GLY A 112 9.80 8.81 -20.44
CA GLY A 112 10.40 8.14 -21.59
C GLY A 112 11.59 7.24 -21.23
N ARG A 113 11.73 6.87 -19.95
CA ARG A 113 12.80 6.00 -19.42
C ARG A 113 12.39 5.42 -18.07
N LEU A 114 13.09 4.35 -17.65
CA LEU A 114 12.92 3.78 -16.32
C LEU A 114 13.36 4.76 -15.21
N ALA A 115 12.63 4.72 -14.10
CA ALA A 115 12.98 5.43 -12.88
C ALA A 115 14.17 4.74 -12.22
N ARG A 116 15.06 5.51 -11.60
CA ARG A 116 16.16 4.94 -10.80
C ARG A 116 15.64 4.80 -9.38
N HIS A 117 15.50 3.57 -8.90
CA HIS A 117 15.02 3.20 -7.56
C HIS A 117 15.87 2.06 -7.00
#